data_AF-A0A8H4JVT3-F1
#
_entry.id   AF-A0A8H4JVT3-F1
#
_cell.length_a   1.000
_cell.length_b   1.000
_cell.length_c   1.000
_cell.angle_alpha   90.00
_cell.angle_beta   90.00
_cell.angle_gamma   90.00
#
_symmetry.space_group_name_H-M   'P 1'
#
loop_
_entity.id
_entity.type
_entity.pdbx_description
1 polymer ?
#
loop_
_entity_poly.entity_id
_entity_poly.type
_entity_poly.pdbx_seq_one_letter_code
_entity_poly.pdbx_strand_id
1 'polypeptide(L)'
;MPPLSGFSDNPFESRDDFIEAIIALINPLRKYFSPDKSRIRIPVATGAHFDESAAQLEGFARPLWAIAPLLFGYDTITNKELTARVDELVQPWIDGFIAGTDPQHPEYWGAMNDMDQRMVEAEMIAFALIAAPKRFYEPLSDHQKKNIVSWLSSINGKKMPPTNWRWFRVFCNLALVKTCGVPQSQVQKEMDADLEILDSFYIGDGWSADGPWQTVEQATQEQEIAAKTGRRDAIGVGRQADYYSGSFAIQFSQVLYSKFAADMDESRCEMYQQRARDFGTQIWRYFDAQGMLQADMSSPES
;
A
#
# COMPACT_ATOMS: atom_id res chain seq x y z
N MET A 1 20.99 12.19 4.42
CA MET A 1 20.62 11.65 5.75
C MET A 1 21.84 10.98 6.35
N PRO A 2 22.10 11.08 7.67
CA PRO A 2 23.20 10.34 8.29
C PRO A 2 22.95 8.82 8.14
N PRO A 3 24.02 7.99 8.12
CA PRO A 3 23.88 6.54 8.15
C PRO A 3 23.06 6.10 9.37
N LEU A 4 22.16 5.13 9.17
CA LEU A 4 21.33 4.55 10.21
C LEU A 4 21.94 3.21 10.63
N SER A 5 22.45 3.11 11.86
CA SER A 5 23.02 1.86 12.36
C SER A 5 21.94 0.77 12.47
N GLY A 6 22.31 -0.45 12.08
CA GLY A 6 21.42 -1.60 11.87
C GLY A 6 20.79 -1.65 10.47
N PHE A 7 20.91 -0.58 9.66
CA PHE A 7 20.38 -0.52 8.30
C PHE A 7 21.45 -0.17 7.25
N SER A 8 22.15 0.95 7.41
CA SER A 8 23.17 1.41 6.46
C SER A 8 24.47 0.60 6.51
N ASP A 9 24.73 -0.06 7.63
CA ASP A 9 25.85 -0.96 7.92
C ASP A 9 25.43 -2.44 7.87
N ASN A 10 24.22 -2.73 7.40
CA ASN A 10 23.63 -4.07 7.36
C ASN A 10 24.08 -4.83 6.09
N PRO A 11 24.51 -6.10 6.20
CA PRO A 11 24.99 -6.87 5.05
C PRO A 11 23.86 -7.41 4.14
N PHE A 12 22.62 -7.52 4.65
CA PHE A 12 21.45 -8.07 3.94
C PHE A 12 21.66 -9.47 3.34
N GLU A 13 22.44 -10.33 4.01
CA GLU A 13 22.76 -11.67 3.54
C GLU A 13 21.79 -12.74 4.06
N SER A 14 21.21 -12.51 5.23
CA SER A 14 20.33 -13.46 5.92
C SER A 14 18.98 -12.85 6.27
N ARG A 15 18.00 -13.69 6.59
CA ARG A 15 16.69 -13.25 7.07
C ARG A 15 16.79 -12.42 8.35
N ASP A 16 17.68 -12.79 9.26
CA ASP A 16 17.90 -12.06 10.51
C ASP A 16 18.44 -10.65 10.21
N ASP A 17 19.32 -10.51 9.21
CA ASP A 17 19.81 -9.20 8.75
C ASP A 17 18.66 -8.30 8.27
N PHE A 18 17.72 -8.84 7.48
CA PHE A 18 16.53 -8.09 7.06
C PHE A 18 15.63 -7.69 8.24
N ILE A 19 15.48 -8.56 9.25
CA ILE A 19 14.69 -8.24 10.45
C ILE A 19 15.37 -7.12 11.25
N GLU A 20 16.70 -7.17 11.41
CA GLU A 20 17.47 -6.11 12.07
C GLU A 20 17.34 -4.77 11.34
N ALA A 21 17.40 -4.79 10.01
CA ALA A 21 17.18 -3.61 9.18
C ALA A 21 15.78 -3.01 9.37
N ILE A 22 14.74 -3.85 9.42
CA ILE A 22 13.37 -3.40 9.72
C ILE A 22 13.28 -2.80 11.11
N ILE A 23 13.86 -3.45 12.13
CA ILE A 23 13.90 -2.90 13.49
C ILE A 23 14.57 -1.53 13.50
N ALA A 24 15.72 -1.38 12.84
CA ALA A 24 16.45 -0.12 12.77
C ALA A 24 15.64 1.01 12.10
N LEU A 25 14.90 0.71 11.03
CA LEU A 25 14.05 1.67 10.33
C LEU A 25 12.83 2.11 11.14
N ILE A 26 12.20 1.18 11.84
CA ILE A 26 10.90 1.40 12.49
C ILE A 26 11.06 1.95 13.90
N ASN A 27 12.10 1.53 14.64
CA ASN A 27 12.31 1.91 16.03
C ASN A 27 12.35 3.44 16.29
N PRO A 28 12.92 4.29 15.41
CA PRO A 28 12.88 5.75 15.57
C PRO A 28 11.47 6.35 15.65
N LEU A 29 10.45 5.66 15.13
CA LEU A 29 9.05 6.11 15.16
C LEU A 29 8.42 6.01 16.55
N ARG A 30 8.98 5.18 17.46
CA ARG A 30 8.41 4.93 18.79
C ARG A 30 8.12 6.19 19.60
N LYS A 31 8.96 7.22 19.47
CA LYS A 31 8.83 8.50 20.19
C LYS A 31 7.75 9.43 19.63
N TYR A 32 7.15 9.09 18.48
CA TYR A 32 6.17 9.91 17.78
C TYR A 32 4.75 9.35 17.85
N PHE A 33 4.56 8.20 18.51
CA PHE A 33 3.22 7.66 18.74
C PHE A 33 2.39 8.57 19.64
N SER A 34 1.10 8.62 19.32
CA SER A 34 0.07 9.12 20.21
C SER A 34 -0.03 8.29 21.51
N PRO A 35 -0.69 8.80 22.56
CA PRO A 35 -0.92 8.07 23.80
C PRO A 35 -1.39 6.63 23.61
N ASP A 36 -2.45 6.42 22.82
CA ASP A 36 -3.07 5.11 22.58
C ASP A 36 -2.61 4.44 21.26
N LYS A 37 -1.48 4.93 20.74
CA LYS A 37 -0.71 4.33 19.63
C LYS A 37 -1.41 4.27 18.27
N SER A 38 -2.59 4.84 18.09
CA SER A 38 -3.26 4.79 16.77
C SER A 38 -2.68 5.78 15.76
N ARG A 39 -1.86 6.72 16.18
CA ARG A 39 -1.36 7.82 15.34
C ARG A 39 0.14 7.99 15.53
N ILE A 40 0.84 8.34 14.45
CA ILE A 40 2.26 8.71 14.51
C ILE A 40 2.41 10.12 13.95
N ARG A 41 2.80 11.06 14.81
CA ARG A 41 3.00 12.46 14.43
C ARG A 41 4.48 12.73 14.21
N ILE A 42 4.93 12.68 12.96
CA ILE A 42 6.28 13.11 12.59
C ILE A 42 6.26 14.64 12.45
N PRO A 43 7.04 15.39 13.24
CA PRO A 43 7.10 16.84 13.11
C PRO A 43 7.67 17.21 11.74
N VAL A 44 6.83 17.70 10.83
CA VAL A 44 7.27 18.35 9.60
C VAL A 44 7.31 19.86 9.82
N ALA A 45 8.45 20.46 9.47
CA ALA A 45 8.63 21.90 9.47
C ALA A 45 7.99 22.54 8.22
N THR A 46 6.67 22.47 8.06
CA THR A 46 5.96 23.25 7.02
C THR A 46 4.51 23.51 7.42
N GLY A 47 4.13 24.80 7.43
CA GLY A 47 2.76 25.24 7.67
C GLY A 47 1.89 25.05 6.43
N ALA A 48 0.92 24.14 6.52
CA ALA A 48 -0.28 24.14 5.70
C ALA A 48 -1.38 23.39 6.48
N HIS A 49 -2.61 23.89 6.42
CA HIS A 49 -3.80 23.35 7.11
C HIS A 49 -4.31 22.05 6.44
N PHE A 50 -3.52 20.98 6.45
CA PHE A 50 -3.98 19.65 6.06
C PHE A 50 -4.72 18.97 7.23
N ASP A 51 -5.58 18.00 6.93
CA ASP A 51 -6.23 17.15 7.92
C ASP A 51 -5.15 16.40 8.73
N GLU A 52 -4.85 16.94 9.91
CA GLU A 52 -3.79 16.43 10.78
C GLU A 52 -4.05 14.98 11.21
N SER A 53 -5.31 14.55 11.27
CA SER A 53 -5.64 13.16 11.61
C SER A 53 -5.29 12.21 10.47
N ALA A 54 -5.55 12.60 9.23
CA ALA A 54 -5.15 11.81 8.06
C ALA A 54 -3.62 11.73 7.91
N ALA A 55 -2.90 12.84 8.14
CA ALA A 55 -1.44 12.86 8.12
C ALA A 55 -0.81 12.01 9.25
N GLN A 56 -1.44 11.97 10.43
CA GLN A 56 -0.98 11.11 11.52
C GLN A 56 -1.32 9.63 11.31
N LEU A 57 -2.42 9.33 10.61
CA LEU A 57 -2.73 7.97 10.14
C LEU A 57 -1.69 7.52 9.11
N GLU A 58 -1.30 8.38 8.16
CA GLU A 58 -0.24 8.09 7.20
C GLU A 58 1.05 7.67 7.91
N GLY A 59 1.45 8.42 8.95
CA GLY A 59 2.61 8.07 9.77
C GLY A 59 2.49 6.71 10.44
N PHE A 60 1.28 6.30 10.84
CA PHE A 60 1.00 5.00 11.46
C PHE A 60 0.95 3.85 10.44
N ALA A 61 0.26 4.05 9.31
CA ALA A 61 -0.09 3.02 8.36
C ALA A 61 1.06 2.63 7.44
N ARG A 62 1.87 3.59 6.95
CA ARG A 62 2.97 3.29 6.03
C ARG A 62 4.03 2.32 6.59
N PRO A 63 4.41 2.39 7.87
CA PRO A 63 5.23 1.37 8.53
C PRO A 63 4.70 -0.07 8.41
N LEU A 64 3.39 -0.26 8.18
CA LEU A 64 2.81 -1.60 8.01
C LEU A 64 3.34 -2.33 6.78
N TRP A 65 3.86 -1.63 5.77
CA TRP A 65 4.57 -2.27 4.66
C TRP A 65 5.83 -3.04 5.08
N ALA A 66 6.43 -2.71 6.23
CA ALA A 66 7.53 -3.46 6.81
C ALA A 66 7.06 -4.44 7.90
N ILE A 67 6.09 -4.03 8.71
CA ILE A 67 5.60 -4.82 9.85
C ILE A 67 4.79 -6.04 9.39
N ALA A 68 3.92 -5.89 8.39
CA ALA A 68 3.07 -6.98 7.94
C ALA A 68 3.87 -8.14 7.31
N PRO A 69 4.87 -7.91 6.43
CA PRO A 69 5.73 -9.01 5.94
C PRO A 69 6.62 -9.62 7.03
N LEU A 70 7.09 -8.81 7.98
CA LEU A 70 7.83 -9.29 9.16
C LEU A 70 6.97 -10.28 9.96
N LEU A 71 5.70 -9.94 10.19
CA LEU A 71 4.76 -10.79 10.90
C LEU A 71 4.27 -11.99 10.07
N PHE A 72 4.14 -11.84 8.76
CA PHE A 72 3.78 -12.92 7.84
C PHE A 72 4.75 -14.11 7.94
N GLY A 73 6.05 -13.82 8.11
CA GLY A 73 7.07 -14.85 8.31
C GLY A 73 7.59 -14.94 9.74
N TYR A 74 6.81 -14.51 10.74
CA TYR A 74 7.21 -14.51 12.15
C TYR A 74 7.57 -15.93 12.65
N ASP A 75 6.77 -16.93 12.26
CA ASP A 75 6.95 -18.33 12.68
C ASP A 75 8.26 -18.97 12.16
N THR A 76 8.97 -18.29 11.23
CA THR A 76 10.25 -18.75 10.68
C THR A 76 11.47 -18.18 11.43
N ILE A 77 11.26 -17.26 12.38
CA ILE A 77 12.35 -16.67 13.17
C ILE A 77 12.83 -17.70 14.19
N THR A 78 14.10 -18.10 14.09
CA THR A 78 14.70 -19.10 15.00
C THR A 78 15.43 -18.47 16.18
N ASN A 79 15.91 -17.24 16.03
CA ASN A 79 16.59 -16.48 17.06
C ASN A 79 15.59 -15.90 18.07
N LYS A 80 15.58 -16.44 19.30
CA LYS A 80 14.63 -16.05 20.36
C LYS A 80 14.77 -14.60 20.81
N GLU A 81 15.98 -14.05 20.84
CA GLU A 81 16.20 -12.65 21.22
C GLU A 81 15.62 -11.73 20.15
N LEU A 82 15.82 -12.10 18.87
CA LEU A 82 15.25 -11.38 17.74
C LEU A 82 13.72 -11.46 17.74
N THR A 83 13.15 -12.63 18.03
CA THR A 83 11.70 -12.81 18.20
C THR A 83 11.13 -11.86 19.25
N ALA A 84 11.76 -11.77 20.43
CA ALA A 84 11.30 -10.88 21.51
C ALA A 84 11.36 -9.40 21.12
N ARG A 85 12.41 -8.99 20.39
CA ARG A 85 12.53 -7.63 19.86
C ARG A 85 11.47 -7.31 18.81
N VAL A 86 11.14 -8.28 17.95
CA VAL A 86 10.04 -8.15 16.98
C VAL A 86 8.72 -7.96 17.71
N ASP A 87 8.43 -8.78 18.74
CA ASP A 87 7.21 -8.65 19.54
C ASP A 87 7.08 -7.25 20.16
N GLU A 88 8.16 -6.76 20.78
CA GLU A 88 8.20 -5.43 21.37
C GLU A 88 8.04 -4.32 20.30
N LEU A 89 8.61 -4.51 19.11
CA LEU A 89 8.50 -3.55 18.00
C LEU A 89 7.06 -3.43 17.50
N VAL A 90 6.35 -4.54 17.32
CA VAL A 90 5.05 -4.54 16.64
C VAL A 90 3.87 -4.22 17.56
N GLN A 91 4.01 -4.43 18.88
CA GLN A 91 2.90 -4.28 19.82
C GLN A 91 2.17 -2.93 19.72
N PRO A 92 2.84 -1.77 19.59
CA PRO A 92 2.16 -0.49 19.41
C PRO A 92 1.25 -0.42 18.18
N TRP A 93 1.56 -1.12 17.09
CA TRP A 93 0.70 -1.17 15.91
C TRP A 93 -0.55 -2.03 16.13
N ILE A 94 -0.44 -3.10 16.92
CA ILE A 94 -1.59 -3.93 17.30
C ILE A 94 -2.54 -3.12 18.18
N ASP A 95 -2.00 -2.42 19.18
CA ASP A 95 -2.78 -1.57 20.09
C ASP A 95 -3.42 -0.40 19.34
N GLY A 96 -2.66 0.27 18.47
CA GLY A 96 -3.14 1.40 17.68
C GLY A 96 -4.27 1.07 16.71
N PHE A 97 -4.32 -0.17 16.23
CA PHE A 97 -5.40 -0.66 15.36
C PHE A 97 -6.76 -0.59 16.04
N ILE A 98 -6.81 -0.96 17.32
CA ILE A 98 -8.02 -0.98 18.14
C ILE A 98 -8.52 0.45 18.37
N ALA A 99 -7.62 1.33 18.85
CA ALA A 99 -7.95 2.72 19.13
C ALA A 99 -8.30 3.52 17.86
N GLY A 100 -7.66 3.20 16.73
CA GLY A 100 -7.84 3.89 15.47
C GLY A 100 -9.15 3.58 14.74
N THR A 101 -9.71 2.39 14.94
CA THR A 101 -10.96 1.95 14.29
C THR A 101 -12.20 2.16 15.14
N ASP A 102 -12.05 2.49 16.43
CA ASP A 102 -13.16 2.74 17.34
C ASP A 102 -13.70 4.18 17.20
N PRO A 103 -14.95 4.39 16.70
CA PRO A 103 -15.53 5.72 16.51
C PRO A 103 -15.79 6.49 17.81
N GLN A 104 -15.75 5.83 18.97
CA GLN A 104 -15.90 6.47 20.28
C GLN A 104 -14.56 6.86 20.91
N HIS A 105 -13.45 6.39 20.34
CA HIS A 105 -12.13 6.63 20.89
C HIS A 105 -11.61 8.03 20.49
N PRO A 106 -10.94 8.78 21.38
CA PRO A 106 -10.38 10.11 21.05
C PRO A 106 -9.39 10.09 19.88
N GLU A 107 -8.71 8.95 19.70
CA GLU A 107 -7.75 8.75 18.61
C GLU A 107 -8.33 8.07 17.35
N TYR A 108 -9.66 7.97 17.22
CA TYR A 108 -10.34 7.44 16.03
C TYR A 108 -9.79 8.09 14.75
N TRP A 109 -9.52 7.30 13.71
CA TRP A 109 -8.97 7.83 12.47
C TRP A 109 -9.94 8.70 11.69
N GLY A 110 -11.25 8.56 11.94
CA GLY A 110 -12.30 9.22 11.16
C GLY A 110 -12.86 8.29 10.09
N ALA A 111 -14.07 8.59 9.64
CA ALA A 111 -14.70 7.88 8.53
C ALA A 111 -14.08 8.33 7.19
N MET A 112 -14.04 7.43 6.21
CA MET A 112 -13.59 7.76 4.86
C MET A 112 -14.65 8.57 4.10
N ASN A 113 -14.25 9.66 3.48
CA ASN A 113 -15.08 10.49 2.59
C ASN A 113 -14.70 10.27 1.12
N ASP A 114 -15.42 10.87 0.16
CA ASP A 114 -15.01 10.84 -1.24
C ASP A 114 -13.61 11.45 -1.41
N MET A 115 -12.73 10.81 -2.20
CA MET A 115 -11.37 11.31 -2.49
C MET A 115 -10.52 11.59 -1.24
N ASP A 116 -10.63 10.75 -0.21
CA ASP A 116 -10.00 10.95 1.11
C ASP A 116 -8.66 10.22 1.23
N GLN A 117 -7.65 10.88 1.80
CA GLN A 117 -6.32 10.29 2.05
C GLN A 117 -6.40 9.01 2.89
N ARG A 118 -7.39 8.90 3.79
CA ARG A 118 -7.59 7.68 4.59
C ARG A 118 -7.80 6.43 3.75
N MET A 119 -8.30 6.57 2.52
CA MET A 119 -8.44 5.45 1.60
C MET A 119 -7.08 4.88 1.19
N VAL A 120 -6.08 5.74 0.97
CA VAL A 120 -4.71 5.32 0.65
C VAL A 120 -4.18 4.45 1.79
N GLU A 121 -4.27 4.97 3.00
CA GLU A 121 -3.72 4.30 4.19
C GLU A 121 -4.51 3.03 4.56
N ALA A 122 -5.76 2.91 4.11
CA ALA A 122 -6.59 1.72 4.31
C ALA A 122 -6.02 0.47 3.60
N GLU A 123 -5.28 0.64 2.49
CA GLU A 123 -4.62 -0.49 1.81
C GLU A 123 -3.61 -1.17 2.75
N MET A 124 -2.74 -0.39 3.39
CA MET A 124 -1.72 -0.89 4.32
C MET A 124 -2.35 -1.59 5.52
N ILE A 125 -3.45 -1.04 6.01
CA ILE A 125 -4.26 -1.59 7.10
C ILE A 125 -4.86 -2.94 6.68
N ALA A 126 -5.46 -3.01 5.49
CA ALA A 126 -6.03 -4.23 4.93
C ALA A 126 -4.96 -5.30 4.69
N PHE A 127 -3.82 -4.91 4.14
CA PHE A 127 -2.67 -5.80 3.94
C PHE A 127 -2.18 -6.40 5.26
N ALA A 128 -2.04 -5.59 6.31
CA ALA A 128 -1.65 -6.08 7.63
C ALA A 128 -2.62 -7.13 8.20
N LEU A 129 -3.93 -6.93 8.04
CA LEU A 129 -4.95 -7.88 8.46
C LEU A 129 -4.88 -9.21 7.69
N ILE A 130 -4.65 -9.17 6.38
CA ILE A 130 -4.56 -10.38 5.55
C ILE A 130 -3.24 -11.12 5.83
N ALA A 131 -2.14 -10.38 5.98
CA ALA A 131 -0.81 -10.96 6.14
C ALA A 131 -0.58 -11.55 7.54
N ALA A 132 -1.15 -10.97 8.59
CA ALA A 132 -0.91 -11.39 9.97
C ALA A 132 -2.19 -11.43 10.83
N PRO A 133 -3.22 -12.21 10.43
CA PRO A 133 -4.51 -12.26 11.12
C PRO A 133 -4.38 -12.72 12.58
N LYS A 134 -3.49 -13.66 12.88
CA LYS A 134 -3.18 -14.13 14.25
C LYS A 134 -2.73 -13.02 15.20
N ARG A 135 -2.21 -11.92 14.67
CA ARG A 135 -1.75 -10.75 15.45
C ARG A 135 -2.77 -9.63 15.44
N PHE A 136 -3.28 -9.28 14.27
CA PHE A 136 -4.10 -8.08 14.10
C PHE A 136 -5.61 -8.32 14.21
N TYR A 137 -6.10 -9.56 14.10
CA TYR A 137 -7.54 -9.80 14.00
C TYR A 137 -8.07 -10.91 14.90
N GLU A 138 -7.51 -12.11 14.85
CA GLU A 138 -8.02 -13.28 15.57
C GLU A 138 -8.18 -13.05 17.09
N PRO A 139 -7.19 -12.45 17.79
CA PRO A 139 -7.27 -12.24 19.24
C PRO A 139 -8.28 -11.18 19.68
N LEU A 140 -8.83 -10.40 18.74
CA LEU A 140 -9.69 -9.27 19.06
C LEU A 140 -11.08 -9.72 19.53
N SER A 141 -11.68 -8.90 20.40
CA SER A 141 -13.07 -9.05 20.82
C SER A 141 -14.03 -8.81 19.66
N ASP A 142 -15.26 -9.33 19.77
CA ASP A 142 -16.30 -9.12 18.76
C ASP A 142 -16.60 -7.64 18.50
N HIS A 143 -16.48 -6.79 19.52
CA HIS A 143 -16.67 -5.36 19.37
C HIS A 143 -15.56 -4.74 18.51
N GLN A 144 -14.30 -5.06 18.80
CA GLN A 144 -13.16 -4.58 18.02
C GLN A 144 -13.21 -5.09 16.57
N LYS A 145 -13.55 -6.36 16.37
CA LYS A 145 -13.76 -6.93 15.02
C LYS A 145 -14.84 -6.18 14.24
N LYS A 146 -15.95 -5.82 14.89
CA LYS A 146 -17.02 -5.02 14.27
C LYS A 146 -16.54 -3.62 13.90
N ASN A 147 -15.74 -2.97 14.74
CA ASN A 147 -15.20 -1.64 14.45
C ASN A 147 -14.28 -1.67 13.23
N ILE A 148 -13.40 -2.68 13.13
CA ILE A 148 -12.51 -2.89 11.98
C ILE A 148 -13.32 -3.13 10.70
N VAL A 149 -14.30 -4.05 10.75
CA VAL A 149 -15.19 -4.33 9.61
C VAL A 149 -15.91 -3.07 9.16
N SER A 150 -16.45 -2.29 10.10
CA SER A 150 -17.16 -1.05 9.82
C SER A 150 -16.26 0.00 9.18
N TRP A 151 -15.04 0.17 9.70
CA TRP A 151 -14.09 1.15 9.18
C TRP A 151 -13.62 0.79 7.76
N LEU A 152 -13.20 -0.46 7.52
CA LEU A 152 -12.82 -0.92 6.19
C LEU A 152 -13.98 -0.86 5.20
N SER A 153 -15.18 -1.30 5.61
CA SER A 153 -16.36 -1.28 4.73
C SER A 153 -16.78 0.14 4.35
N SER A 154 -16.36 1.17 5.08
CA SER A 154 -16.70 2.56 4.78
C SER A 154 -16.06 3.08 3.49
N ILE A 155 -15.07 2.38 2.93
CA ILE A 155 -14.50 2.69 1.61
C ILE A 155 -15.47 2.39 0.46
N ASN A 156 -16.38 1.44 0.67
CA ASN A 156 -17.34 1.01 -0.35
C ASN A 156 -18.40 2.09 -0.59
N GLY A 157 -18.77 2.28 -1.85
CA GLY A 157 -19.67 3.34 -2.30
C GLY A 157 -19.04 4.74 -2.38
N LYS A 158 -17.75 4.90 -2.04
CA LYS A 158 -17.06 6.19 -2.14
C LYS A 158 -16.52 6.45 -3.54
N LYS A 159 -16.43 7.72 -3.89
CA LYS A 159 -15.76 8.15 -5.12
C LYS A 159 -14.25 8.08 -4.94
N MET A 160 -13.60 7.46 -5.92
CA MET A 160 -12.14 7.36 -6.04
C MET A 160 -11.75 7.74 -7.47
N PRO A 161 -10.54 8.25 -7.70
CA PRO A 161 -10.08 8.51 -9.05
C PRO A 161 -9.80 7.17 -9.76
N PRO A 162 -9.89 7.12 -11.09
CA PRO A 162 -9.54 5.92 -11.87
C PRO A 162 -8.01 5.79 -11.97
N THR A 163 -7.35 5.47 -10.85
CA THR A 163 -5.90 5.31 -10.75
C THR A 163 -5.55 4.08 -9.91
N ASN A 164 -4.27 3.91 -9.51
CA ASN A 164 -3.87 2.93 -8.48
C ASN A 164 -4.77 2.93 -7.24
N TRP A 165 -5.49 4.04 -6.96
CA TRP A 165 -6.45 4.12 -5.86
C TRP A 165 -7.45 2.97 -5.83
N ARG A 166 -7.80 2.40 -6.98
CA ARG A 166 -8.70 1.24 -7.03
C ARG A 166 -8.13 0.03 -6.28
N TRP A 167 -6.81 -0.14 -6.22
CA TRP A 167 -6.18 -1.19 -5.41
C TRP A 167 -6.53 -1.07 -3.93
N PHE A 168 -6.63 0.15 -3.40
CA PHE A 168 -6.89 0.34 -1.97
C PHE A 168 -8.24 -0.27 -1.57
N ARG A 169 -9.27 -0.06 -2.39
CA ARG A 169 -10.60 -0.65 -2.17
C ARG A 169 -10.61 -2.15 -2.45
N VAL A 170 -9.89 -2.62 -3.46
CA VAL A 170 -9.72 -4.07 -3.71
C VAL A 170 -9.11 -4.76 -2.49
N PHE A 171 -8.03 -4.24 -1.91
CA PHE A 171 -7.41 -4.84 -0.73
C PHE A 171 -8.28 -4.74 0.52
N CYS A 172 -8.99 -3.63 0.73
CA CYS A 172 -9.98 -3.53 1.82
C CYS A 172 -11.02 -4.64 1.71
N ASN A 173 -11.59 -4.84 0.52
CA ASN A 173 -12.59 -5.88 0.26
C ASN A 173 -12.00 -7.29 0.38
N LEU A 174 -10.77 -7.49 -0.06
CA LEU A 174 -10.07 -8.76 0.12
C LEU A 174 -9.85 -9.07 1.61
N ALA A 175 -9.47 -8.08 2.43
CA ALA A 175 -9.32 -8.26 3.88
C ALA A 175 -10.66 -8.56 4.55
N LEU A 176 -11.73 -7.87 4.15
CA LEU A 176 -13.07 -8.11 4.64
C LEU A 176 -13.50 -9.57 4.43
N VAL A 177 -13.21 -10.13 3.26
CA VAL A 177 -13.57 -11.52 2.93
C VAL A 177 -12.62 -12.52 3.58
N LYS A 178 -11.31 -12.37 3.37
CA LYS A 178 -10.29 -13.37 3.73
C LYS A 178 -10.01 -13.43 5.22
N THR A 179 -10.12 -12.30 5.91
CA THR A 179 -9.80 -12.19 7.34
C THR A 179 -11.03 -11.93 8.18
N CYS A 180 -11.90 -11.01 7.77
CA CYS A 180 -13.02 -10.57 8.61
C CYS A 180 -14.30 -11.40 8.49
N GLY A 181 -14.34 -12.37 7.57
CA GLY A 181 -15.50 -13.26 7.39
C GLY A 181 -16.72 -12.59 6.75
N VAL A 182 -16.56 -11.44 6.08
CA VAL A 182 -17.62 -10.82 5.29
C VAL A 182 -17.89 -11.70 4.06
N PRO A 183 -19.15 -12.07 3.76
CA PRO A 183 -19.46 -12.85 2.57
C PRO A 183 -19.01 -12.14 1.29
N GLN A 184 -18.24 -12.84 0.44
CA GLN A 184 -17.73 -12.31 -0.84
C GLN A 184 -18.83 -11.63 -1.68
N SER A 185 -20.04 -12.20 -1.70
CA SER A 185 -21.18 -11.66 -2.44
C SER A 185 -21.56 -10.21 -2.06
N GLN A 186 -21.18 -9.72 -0.87
CA GLN A 186 -21.46 -8.35 -0.44
C GLN A 186 -20.52 -7.32 -1.07
N VAL A 187 -19.30 -7.74 -1.45
CA VAL A 187 -18.25 -6.84 -1.96
C VAL A 187 -17.86 -7.14 -3.41
N GLN A 188 -18.27 -8.30 -3.94
CA GLN A 188 -17.87 -8.80 -5.26
C GLN A 188 -18.06 -7.78 -6.38
N LYS A 189 -19.26 -7.20 -6.47
CA LYS A 189 -19.59 -6.25 -7.54
C LYS A 189 -18.66 -5.04 -7.56
N GLU A 190 -18.30 -4.51 -6.38
CA GLU A 190 -17.45 -3.33 -6.28
C GLU A 190 -15.98 -3.68 -6.53
N MET A 191 -15.54 -4.84 -6.04
CA MET A 191 -14.21 -5.37 -6.31
C MET A 191 -14.00 -5.68 -7.81
N ASP A 192 -14.98 -6.27 -8.48
CA ASP A 192 -14.92 -6.56 -9.93
C ASP A 192 -14.84 -5.28 -10.75
N ALA A 193 -15.69 -4.28 -10.43
CA ALA A 193 -15.67 -3.00 -11.14
C ALA A 193 -14.31 -2.27 -11.02
N ASP A 194 -13.64 -2.40 -9.87
CA ASP A 194 -12.29 -1.86 -9.69
C ASP A 194 -11.23 -2.64 -10.43
N LEU A 195 -11.29 -3.97 -10.39
CA LEU A 195 -10.35 -4.83 -11.10
C LEU A 195 -10.47 -4.63 -12.62
N GLU A 196 -11.68 -4.44 -13.16
CA GLU A 196 -11.89 -4.08 -14.57
C GLU A 196 -11.20 -2.75 -14.95
N ILE A 197 -11.29 -1.73 -14.09
CA ILE A 197 -10.58 -0.46 -14.30
C ILE A 197 -9.06 -0.68 -14.24
N LEU A 198 -8.57 -1.40 -13.23
CA LEU A 198 -7.15 -1.69 -13.05
C LEU A 198 -6.57 -2.51 -14.21
N ASP A 199 -7.32 -3.47 -14.74
CA ASP A 199 -6.92 -4.29 -15.88
C ASP A 199 -6.77 -3.47 -17.16
N SER A 200 -7.50 -2.35 -17.28
CA SER A 200 -7.37 -1.41 -18.41
C SER A 200 -6.05 -0.62 -18.40
N PHE A 201 -5.30 -0.62 -17.30
CA PHE A 201 -4.04 0.11 -17.20
C PHE A 201 -2.85 -0.66 -17.79
N TYR A 202 -3.06 -1.91 -18.22
CA TYR A 202 -2.02 -2.72 -18.84
C TYR A 202 -1.66 -2.19 -20.23
N ILE A 203 -0.39 -1.88 -20.43
CA ILE A 203 0.12 -1.30 -21.68
C ILE A 203 0.96 -2.29 -22.51
N GLY A 204 1.35 -3.44 -21.94
CA GLY A 204 2.10 -4.50 -22.62
C GLY A 204 3.38 -4.87 -21.88
N ASP A 205 3.95 -6.03 -22.21
CA ASP A 205 5.25 -6.50 -21.72
C ASP A 205 5.44 -6.49 -20.19
N GLY A 206 4.35 -6.74 -19.46
CA GLY A 206 4.34 -6.69 -17.99
C GLY A 206 4.14 -5.28 -17.40
N TRP A 207 4.15 -4.23 -18.21
CA TRP A 207 4.00 -2.85 -17.74
C TRP A 207 2.53 -2.41 -17.63
N SER A 208 2.27 -1.61 -16.61
CA SER A 208 1.00 -0.92 -16.38
C SER A 208 1.25 0.56 -16.07
N ALA A 209 0.31 1.40 -16.49
CA ALA A 209 0.29 2.81 -16.13
C ALA A 209 -0.44 3.05 -14.79
N ASP A 210 -0.32 4.26 -14.25
CA ASP A 210 -1.03 4.67 -13.02
C ASP A 210 -2.51 5.03 -13.22
N GLY A 211 -3.04 4.84 -14.43
CA GLY A 211 -4.39 5.22 -14.83
C GLY A 211 -4.64 4.81 -16.29
N PRO A 212 -5.84 5.08 -16.83
CA PRO A 212 -6.14 4.79 -18.22
C PRO A 212 -5.10 5.41 -19.15
N TRP A 213 -4.58 4.63 -20.09
CA TRP A 213 -3.62 5.16 -21.04
C TRP A 213 -4.29 6.16 -21.98
N GLN A 214 -3.72 7.37 -22.10
CA GLN A 214 -4.25 8.39 -22.99
C GLN A 214 -4.15 7.96 -24.47
N THR A 215 -5.15 8.34 -25.28
CA THR A 215 -5.03 8.26 -26.74
C THR A 215 -4.01 9.28 -27.26
N VAL A 216 -3.54 9.11 -28.50
CA VAL A 216 -2.61 10.05 -29.14
C VAL A 216 -3.19 11.47 -29.17
N GLU A 217 -4.49 11.60 -29.42
CA GLU A 217 -5.19 12.89 -29.45
C GLU A 217 -5.23 13.54 -28.05
N GLN A 218 -5.55 12.76 -27.01
CA GLN A 218 -5.56 13.25 -25.63
C GLN A 218 -4.16 13.69 -25.19
N ALA A 219 -3.13 12.90 -25.53
CA ALA A 219 -1.75 13.23 -25.21
C ALA A 219 -1.27 14.49 -25.94
N THR A 220 -1.64 14.65 -27.22
CA THR A 220 -1.31 15.86 -28.00
C THR A 220 -1.97 17.09 -27.38
N GLN A 221 -3.25 16.97 -27.02
CA GLN A 221 -3.99 18.05 -26.41
C GLN A 221 -3.41 18.41 -25.02
N GLU A 222 -2.95 17.43 -24.24
CA GLU A 222 -2.31 17.68 -22.95
C GLU A 222 -0.97 18.39 -23.11
N GLN A 223 -0.15 18.00 -24.10
CA GLN A 223 1.09 18.70 -24.41
C GLN A 223 0.83 20.16 -24.79
N GLU A 224 -0.21 20.43 -25.58
CA GLU A 224 -0.60 21.80 -25.95
C GLU A 224 -1.05 22.61 -24.74
N ILE A 225 -1.83 22.03 -23.82
CA ILE A 225 -2.24 22.70 -22.59
C ILE A 225 -1.06 22.91 -21.66
N ALA A 226 -0.17 21.94 -21.50
CA ALA A 226 1.03 22.04 -20.69
C ALA A 226 1.97 23.12 -21.21
N ALA A 227 2.14 23.24 -22.53
CA ALA A 227 2.91 24.31 -23.14
C ALA A 227 2.32 25.71 -22.85
N LYS A 228 0.99 25.81 -22.72
CA LYS A 228 0.28 27.08 -22.43
C LYS A 228 0.21 27.42 -20.94
N THR A 229 0.06 26.41 -20.09
CA THR A 229 -0.34 26.59 -18.67
C THR A 229 0.72 26.10 -17.68
N GLY A 230 1.72 25.34 -18.14
CA GLY A 230 2.67 24.65 -17.28
C GLY A 230 2.09 23.43 -16.56
N ARG A 231 0.80 23.10 -16.74
CA ARG A 231 0.11 22.00 -16.06
C ARG A 231 -0.03 20.78 -16.96
N ARG A 232 0.33 19.60 -16.45
CA ARG A 232 0.29 18.30 -17.16
C ARG A 232 -0.79 17.35 -16.60
N ASP A 233 -1.75 17.88 -15.86
CA ASP A 233 -2.83 17.15 -15.19
C ASP A 233 -4.21 17.60 -15.70
N ALA A 234 -4.25 18.37 -16.79
CA ALA A 234 -5.44 19.11 -17.21
C ALA A 234 -6.41 18.29 -18.08
N ILE A 235 -5.96 17.20 -18.72
CA ILE A 235 -6.76 16.44 -19.71
C ILE A 235 -7.16 15.05 -19.22
N GLY A 236 -6.46 14.51 -18.24
CA GLY A 236 -6.85 13.26 -17.59
C GLY A 236 -5.65 12.60 -16.92
N VAL A 237 -5.92 11.54 -16.16
CA VAL A 237 -4.84 10.71 -15.60
C VAL A 237 -4.36 9.78 -16.71
N GLY A 238 -3.12 9.94 -17.21
CA GLY A 238 -2.60 8.95 -18.15
C GLY A 238 -1.38 9.32 -18.98
N ARG A 239 -0.19 9.31 -18.38
CA ARG A 239 1.03 8.91 -19.10
C ARG A 239 2.22 8.56 -18.20
N GLN A 240 1.96 8.20 -16.95
CA GLN A 240 3.03 7.80 -16.03
C GLN A 240 2.99 6.28 -15.91
N ALA A 241 3.80 5.63 -16.74
CA ALA A 241 4.45 4.36 -16.41
C ALA A 241 5.83 4.74 -15.83
N ASP A 242 5.80 5.38 -14.67
CA ASP A 242 6.99 5.77 -13.94
C ASP A 242 7.45 4.65 -13.00
N TYR A 243 8.61 4.83 -12.38
CA TYR A 243 9.14 3.86 -11.44
C TYR A 243 8.16 3.57 -10.27
N TYR A 244 7.34 4.55 -9.88
CA TYR A 244 6.35 4.41 -8.82
C TYR A 244 5.21 3.49 -9.24
N SER A 245 4.57 3.75 -10.38
CA SER A 245 3.46 2.94 -10.91
C SER A 245 3.91 1.56 -11.37
N GLY A 246 5.05 1.45 -12.05
CA GLY A 246 5.57 0.20 -12.61
C GLY A 246 6.24 -0.72 -11.59
N SER A 247 7.07 -0.20 -10.67
CA SER A 247 7.86 -1.05 -9.75
C SER A 247 7.29 -1.18 -8.35
N PHE A 248 6.50 -0.20 -7.90
CA PHE A 248 6.09 -0.12 -6.48
C PHE A 248 4.59 -0.18 -6.23
N ALA A 249 3.76 0.40 -7.10
CA ALA A 249 2.31 0.43 -6.88
C ALA A 249 1.62 -0.72 -7.63
N ILE A 250 1.49 -0.64 -8.96
CA ILE A 250 0.62 -1.58 -9.71
C ILE A 250 1.19 -3.00 -9.70
N GLN A 251 2.47 -3.16 -10.02
CA GLN A 251 3.07 -4.49 -10.13
C GLN A 251 3.13 -5.20 -8.78
N PHE A 252 3.43 -4.47 -7.71
CA PHE A 252 3.45 -5.01 -6.36
C PHE A 252 2.04 -5.41 -5.90
N SER A 253 1.04 -4.55 -6.11
CA SER A 253 -0.36 -4.85 -5.81
C SER A 253 -0.88 -6.06 -6.59
N GLN A 254 -0.54 -6.23 -7.87
CA GLN A 254 -0.88 -7.42 -8.66
C GLN A 254 -0.27 -8.70 -8.08
N VAL A 255 0.98 -8.66 -7.64
CA VAL A 255 1.66 -9.81 -7.00
C VAL A 255 1.04 -10.13 -5.64
N LEU A 256 0.75 -9.12 -4.82
CA LEU A 256 0.05 -9.30 -3.54
C LEU A 256 -1.36 -9.85 -3.74
N TYR A 257 -2.11 -9.32 -4.70
CA TYR A 257 -3.43 -9.85 -5.04
C TYR A 257 -3.34 -11.33 -5.42
N SER A 258 -2.40 -11.68 -6.30
CA SER A 258 -2.15 -13.07 -6.70
C SER A 258 -1.81 -13.98 -5.53
N LYS A 259 -1.17 -13.44 -4.48
CA LYS A 259 -0.83 -14.20 -3.28
C LYS A 259 -2.05 -14.51 -2.41
N PHE A 260 -3.00 -13.58 -2.31
CA PHE A 260 -4.09 -13.66 -1.33
C PHE A 260 -5.46 -14.00 -1.93
N ALA A 261 -5.63 -13.84 -3.25
CA ALA A 261 -6.89 -14.02 -3.96
C ALA A 261 -6.92 -15.21 -4.92
N ALA A 262 -5.86 -16.03 -4.99
CA ALA A 262 -5.76 -17.16 -5.94
C ALA A 262 -6.92 -18.16 -5.85
N ASP A 263 -7.50 -18.36 -4.65
CA ASP A 263 -8.65 -19.24 -4.42
C ASP A 263 -10.00 -18.59 -4.75
N MET A 264 -10.03 -17.28 -5.00
CA MET A 264 -11.23 -16.51 -5.34
C MET A 264 -11.26 -16.11 -6.83
N ASP A 265 -10.09 -15.94 -7.44
CA ASP A 265 -9.92 -15.37 -8.78
C ASP A 265 -8.66 -15.92 -9.47
N GLU A 266 -8.65 -17.23 -9.70
CA GLU A 266 -7.50 -17.97 -10.24
C GLU A 266 -7.02 -17.38 -11.58
N SER A 267 -7.94 -17.11 -12.52
CA SER A 267 -7.60 -16.65 -13.86
C SER A 267 -6.89 -15.29 -13.86
N ARG A 268 -7.37 -14.32 -13.07
CA ARG A 268 -6.71 -13.01 -12.96
C ARG A 268 -5.36 -13.13 -12.25
N CYS A 269 -5.27 -13.99 -11.23
CA CYS A 269 -4.02 -14.25 -10.54
C CYS A 269 -2.95 -14.85 -11.47
N GLU A 270 -3.31 -15.81 -12.33
CA GLU A 270 -2.40 -16.36 -13.34
C GLU A 270 -1.94 -15.28 -14.33
N MET A 271 -2.86 -14.44 -14.80
CA MET A 271 -2.55 -13.31 -15.67
C MET A 271 -1.56 -12.33 -15.00
N TYR A 272 -1.81 -11.93 -13.76
CA TYR A 272 -0.93 -11.04 -13.00
C TYR A 272 0.45 -11.65 -12.71
N GLN A 273 0.52 -12.95 -12.42
CA GLN A 273 1.79 -13.67 -12.28
C GLN A 273 2.58 -13.67 -13.58
N GLN A 274 1.92 -13.85 -14.73
CA GLN A 274 2.59 -13.77 -16.02
C GLN A 274 3.12 -12.36 -16.29
N ARG A 275 2.30 -11.32 -16.08
CA ARG A 275 2.74 -9.91 -16.18
C ARG A 275 3.96 -9.63 -15.30
N ALA A 276 3.99 -10.16 -14.09
CA ALA A 276 5.14 -10.03 -13.18
C ALA A 276 6.42 -10.66 -13.74
N ARG A 277 6.31 -11.83 -14.38
CA ARG A 277 7.46 -12.49 -15.04
C ARG A 277 7.97 -11.63 -16.20
N ASP A 278 7.06 -11.14 -17.04
CA ASP A 278 7.41 -10.32 -18.20
C ASP A 278 8.09 -9.02 -17.76
N PHE A 279 7.50 -8.31 -16.78
CA PHE A 279 8.06 -7.11 -16.16
C PHE A 279 9.47 -7.36 -15.60
N GLY A 280 9.66 -8.47 -14.87
CA GLY A 280 10.94 -8.84 -14.28
C GLY A 280 12.06 -9.04 -15.32
N THR A 281 11.73 -9.42 -16.57
CA THR A 281 12.72 -9.53 -17.65
C THR A 281 13.21 -8.18 -18.17
N GLN A 282 12.50 -7.10 -17.89
CA GLN A 282 12.75 -5.78 -18.48
C GLN A 282 13.17 -4.72 -17.46
N ILE A 283 12.73 -4.82 -16.20
CA ILE A 283 12.93 -3.77 -15.19
C ILE A 283 14.41 -3.41 -14.96
N TRP A 284 15.34 -4.35 -15.13
CA TRP A 284 16.77 -4.07 -15.01
C TRP A 284 17.26 -3.04 -16.04
N ARG A 285 16.59 -2.91 -17.19
CA ARG A 285 16.92 -1.91 -18.23
C ARG A 285 16.57 -0.49 -17.82
N TYR A 286 15.73 -0.31 -16.79
CA TYR A 286 15.39 1.00 -16.24
C TYR A 286 16.53 1.62 -15.43
N PHE A 287 17.55 0.84 -15.10
CA PHE A 287 18.70 1.28 -14.32
C PHE A 287 19.97 1.27 -15.18
N ASP A 288 20.85 2.23 -14.95
CA ASP A 288 22.20 2.20 -15.49
C ASP A 288 23.09 1.21 -14.72
N ALA A 289 24.35 1.07 -15.17
CA ALA A 289 25.31 0.15 -14.53
C ALA A 289 25.65 0.53 -13.07
N GLN A 290 25.26 1.73 -12.62
CA GLN A 290 25.45 2.24 -11.26
C GLN A 290 24.16 2.14 -10.43
N GLY A 291 23.08 1.62 -11.00
CA GLY A 291 21.78 1.49 -10.34
C GLY A 291 20.96 2.78 -10.32
N MET A 292 21.31 3.78 -11.12
CA MET A 292 20.54 5.03 -11.26
C MET A 292 19.47 4.87 -12.34
N LEU A 293 18.33 5.54 -12.18
CA LEU A 293 17.27 5.54 -13.18
C LEU A 293 17.76 6.15 -14.51
N GLN A 294 17.57 5.44 -15.61
CA GLN A 294 17.87 5.96 -16.94
C GLN A 294 16.85 7.03 -17.32
N ALA A 295 17.32 8.24 -17.64
CA ALA A 295 16.47 9.39 -17.90
C ALA A 295 15.62 9.30 -19.19
N ASP A 296 15.92 8.36 -20.10
CA ASP A 296 15.44 8.38 -21.49
C ASP A 296 14.31 7.36 -21.80
N MET A 297 13.91 6.53 -20.84
CA MET A 297 12.90 5.47 -21.07
C MET A 297 11.43 5.96 -20.96
N SER A 298 11.19 7.28 -20.99
CA SER A 298 9.84 7.86 -20.89
C SER A 298 9.11 8.00 -22.24
N SER A 299 9.70 7.47 -23.32
CA SER A 299 9.12 7.45 -24.67
C SER A 299 8.96 6.01 -25.18
N PRO A 300 7.78 5.57 -25.66
CA PRO A 300 7.57 4.21 -26.19
C PRO A 300 8.24 3.93 -27.54
N GLU A 301 9.21 4.75 -27.99
CA GLU A 301 9.82 4.66 -29.32
C GLU A 301 11.32 4.36 -29.27
N SER A 302 11.74 3.36 -28.48
CA SER A 302 13.09 2.78 -28.58
C SER A 302 13.06 1.28 -28.76
#